data_AF-A0A1V6PXE3-F1
#
_entry.id   AF-A0A1V6PXE3-F1
#
_cell.length_a   1.000
_cell.length_b   1.000
_cell.length_c   1.000
_cell.angle_alpha   90.00
_cell.angle_beta   90.00
_cell.angle_gamma   90.00
#
_symmetry.space_group_name_H-M   'P 1'
#
loop_
_entity.id
_entity.type
_entity.pdbx_description
1 polymer ?
#
loop_
_entity_poly.entity_id
_entity_poly.type
_entity_poly.pdbx_seq_one_letter_code
_entity_poly.pdbx_strand_id
1 'polypeptide(L)'
;MNNCETFHDTMTSYPSDADLMAAIDMGLHPVVVHSPFRRIQFAVDVLKDIPRMMVTETQTPWCHRQLYKNNLPKEMQDAFTCCSLYITKNEINAPVLMSIFDSRINDLLSSPPPTTPLELLARIHALILYLIMRLFDGDTRSQPSSQCLFDALEISVQSILGSIYLPHPSEPLELLPLSMDSVMNFWDSWIFQESARRTVMMVFYFISIHNFVQGRPHPICDGRLGLELAWYQSAHLWNAQSAFDFAVAWTENLHFIVYNADFSGLLQDAKPDDVDLFGRMLIVTKLGIDETKAWFHARGGSL
;
A
#
# COMPACT_ATOMS: atom_id res chain seq x y z
N MET A 1 5.48 -52.78 -15.89
CA MET A 1 5.27 -52.45 -17.32
C MET A 1 4.31 -51.28 -17.36
N ASN A 2 4.63 -50.05 -17.71
CA ASN A 2 5.80 -49.48 -18.38
C ASN A 2 6.03 -48.03 -17.88
N ASN A 3 7.31 -47.74 -17.66
CA ASN A 3 8.10 -46.54 -17.98
C ASN A 3 7.64 -45.14 -17.49
N CYS A 4 8.28 -44.68 -16.42
CA CYS A 4 8.50 -43.26 -16.09
C CYS A 4 9.89 -42.88 -16.61
N GLU A 5 9.98 -41.99 -17.61
CA GLU A 5 11.24 -41.47 -18.12
C GLU A 5 11.77 -40.34 -17.23
N THR A 6 13.05 -40.46 -16.89
CA THR A 6 13.90 -39.52 -16.17
C THR A 6 14.27 -38.33 -17.06
N PHE A 7 14.07 -37.10 -16.57
CA PHE A 7 14.73 -35.90 -17.08
C PHE A 7 15.73 -35.38 -16.03
N HIS A 8 17.01 -35.48 -16.37
CA HIS A 8 18.13 -34.87 -15.66
C HIS A 8 18.41 -33.46 -16.22
N ASP A 9 18.48 -32.50 -15.30
CA ASP A 9 19.29 -31.28 -15.24
C ASP A 9 19.55 -30.40 -16.48
N THR A 10 19.17 -29.13 -16.34
CA THR A 10 20.13 -28.02 -16.48
C THR A 10 19.92 -27.03 -15.34
N MET A 11 20.82 -27.14 -14.35
CA MET A 11 20.95 -26.32 -13.16
C MET A 11 21.50 -24.94 -13.56
N THR A 12 20.67 -23.88 -13.56
CA THR A 12 21.19 -22.51 -13.52
C THR A 12 21.61 -22.23 -12.09
N SER A 13 22.92 -22.06 -11.87
CA SER A 13 23.51 -21.76 -10.56
C SER A 13 22.86 -20.50 -9.98
N TYR A 14 22.32 -20.62 -8.77
CA TYR A 14 21.92 -19.47 -7.95
C TYR A 14 23.14 -18.55 -7.72
N PRO A 15 22.98 -17.22 -7.72
CA PRO A 15 24.07 -16.31 -7.40
C PRO A 15 24.60 -16.62 -6.00
N SER A 16 25.91 -16.52 -5.82
CA SER A 16 26.54 -16.76 -4.52
C SER A 16 26.18 -15.65 -3.53
N ASP A 17 26.23 -15.93 -2.23
CA ASP A 17 25.94 -14.97 -1.15
C ASP A 17 26.73 -13.64 -1.27
N ALA A 18 27.84 -13.62 -2.01
CA ALA A 18 28.61 -12.42 -2.31
C ALA A 18 27.90 -11.44 -3.27
N ASP A 19 27.09 -11.96 -4.20
CA ASP A 19 26.34 -11.15 -5.18
C ASP A 19 25.10 -10.49 -4.53
N LEU A 20 24.52 -11.15 -3.53
CA LEU A 20 23.39 -10.64 -2.75
C LEU A 20 23.82 -9.52 -1.80
N MET A 21 25.01 -9.64 -1.20
CA MET A 21 25.57 -8.62 -0.32
C MET A 21 26.02 -7.37 -1.09
N ALA A 22 26.44 -7.50 -2.35
CA ALA A 22 26.81 -6.37 -3.20
C ALA A 22 25.59 -5.52 -3.63
N ALA A 23 24.40 -6.10 -3.71
CA ALA A 23 23.16 -5.40 -4.06
C ALA A 23 22.58 -4.54 -2.92
N ILE A 24 23.01 -4.80 -1.68
CA ILE A 24 22.51 -4.12 -0.48
C ILE A 24 23.35 -2.87 -0.16
N ASP A 25 24.57 -2.75 -0.69
CA ASP A 25 25.54 -1.74 -0.24
C ASP A 25 25.63 -0.46 -1.10
N MET A 26 24.93 -0.34 -2.24
CA MET A 26 24.99 0.87 -3.07
C MET A 26 23.67 1.18 -3.79
N GLY A 27 23.09 2.34 -3.52
CA GLY A 27 22.05 2.92 -4.37
C GLY A 27 22.36 2.76 -5.87
N LEU A 28 21.54 1.94 -6.54
CA LEU A 28 21.30 1.82 -7.98
C LEU A 28 22.46 1.38 -8.94
N HIS A 29 22.33 0.12 -9.38
CA HIS A 29 22.69 -0.50 -10.70
C HIS A 29 24.17 -0.81 -11.04
N PRO A 30 24.49 -1.80 -11.93
CA PRO A 30 23.65 -2.49 -12.92
C PRO A 30 23.81 -4.03 -12.98
N VAL A 31 22.72 -4.78 -12.75
CA VAL A 31 22.52 -6.10 -13.40
C VAL A 31 21.09 -6.12 -13.92
N VAL A 32 20.96 -5.74 -15.19
CA VAL A 32 19.71 -5.75 -15.96
C VAL A 32 19.88 -6.83 -17.00
N VAL A 33 19.17 -7.94 -16.84
CA VAL A 33 18.15 -8.45 -17.78
C VAL A 33 17.24 -9.36 -16.93
N HIS A 34 15.93 -9.05 -16.78
CA HIS A 34 14.91 -9.84 -16.04
C HIS A 34 14.87 -9.78 -14.49
N SER A 35 15.19 -8.65 -13.85
CA SER A 35 15.02 -8.54 -12.39
C SER A 35 13.58 -8.13 -11.98
N PRO A 36 12.89 -8.89 -11.10
CA PRO A 36 11.56 -8.54 -10.56
C PRO A 36 11.54 -7.18 -9.84
N PHE A 37 12.69 -6.67 -9.42
CA PHE A 37 12.83 -5.34 -8.82
C PHE A 37 12.43 -4.19 -9.76
N ARG A 38 12.53 -4.36 -11.09
CA ARG A 38 12.06 -3.33 -12.05
C ARG A 38 10.55 -3.09 -11.95
N ARG A 39 9.78 -4.10 -11.58
CA ARG A 39 8.31 -4.00 -11.50
C ARG A 39 7.86 -3.21 -10.28
N ILE A 40 8.64 -3.19 -9.22
CA ILE A 40 8.32 -2.45 -7.99
C ILE A 40 8.96 -1.05 -7.95
N GLN A 41 9.84 -0.69 -8.89
CA GLN A 41 10.56 0.58 -8.85
C GLN A 41 9.62 1.80 -8.77
N PHE A 42 8.55 1.81 -9.57
CA PHE A 42 7.54 2.87 -9.50
C PHE A 42 6.91 2.97 -8.12
N ALA A 43 6.53 1.84 -7.51
CA ALA A 43 6.00 1.81 -6.16
C ALA A 43 7.04 2.28 -5.14
N VAL A 44 8.30 1.89 -5.28
CA VAL A 44 9.41 2.35 -4.42
C VAL A 44 9.56 3.86 -4.48
N ASP A 45 9.49 4.46 -5.66
CA ASP A 45 9.59 5.91 -5.83
C ASP A 45 8.42 6.64 -5.16
N VAL A 46 7.20 6.11 -5.27
CA VAL A 46 6.03 6.61 -4.54
C VAL A 46 6.21 6.44 -3.03
N LEU A 47 6.68 5.28 -2.57
CA LEU A 47 6.84 4.97 -1.15
C LEU A 47 7.86 5.87 -0.45
N LYS A 48 8.98 6.20 -1.11
CA LYS A 48 9.95 7.17 -0.61
C LYS A 48 9.34 8.55 -0.39
N ASP A 49 8.29 8.88 -1.14
CA ASP A 49 7.63 10.17 -1.09
C ASP A 49 6.54 10.28 -0.02
N ILE A 50 6.08 9.14 0.52
CA ILE A 50 4.94 9.08 1.45
C ILE A 50 5.10 9.98 2.68
N PRO A 51 6.26 10.06 3.37
CA PRO A 51 6.41 10.98 4.49
C PRO A 51 6.16 12.44 4.09
N ARG A 52 6.59 12.85 2.89
CA ARG A 52 6.31 14.19 2.35
C ARG A 52 4.83 14.35 2.06
N MET A 53 4.24 13.43 1.30
CA MET A 53 2.82 13.44 0.92
C MET A 53 1.91 13.53 2.15
N MET A 54 2.19 12.74 3.19
CA MET A 54 1.43 12.78 4.43
C MET A 54 1.46 14.17 5.07
N VAL A 55 2.61 14.85 5.08
CA VAL A 55 2.77 16.17 5.71
C VAL A 55 2.16 17.28 4.86
N THR A 56 2.37 17.26 3.54
CA THR A 56 1.97 18.35 2.65
C THR A 56 0.52 18.24 2.16
N GLU A 57 -0.03 17.02 2.12
CA GLU A 57 -1.36 16.76 1.56
C GLU A 57 -2.30 16.07 2.55
N THR A 58 -1.84 15.69 3.73
CA THR A 58 -2.63 14.96 4.75
C THR A 58 -3.24 13.64 4.25
N GLN A 59 -2.63 13.04 3.23
CA GLN A 59 -3.10 11.81 2.61
C GLN A 59 -1.94 10.91 2.21
N THR A 60 -2.26 9.65 1.93
CA THR A 60 -1.42 8.70 1.22
C THR A 60 -2.29 7.98 0.20
N PRO A 61 -1.74 7.12 -0.68
CA PRO A 61 -2.56 6.32 -1.61
C PRO A 61 -3.63 5.45 -0.92
N TRP A 62 -3.46 5.17 0.38
CA TRP A 62 -4.37 4.35 1.19
C TRP A 62 -5.05 5.09 2.35
N CYS A 63 -4.60 6.29 2.73
CA CYS A 63 -5.22 7.11 3.76
C CYS A 63 -5.86 8.35 3.14
N HIS A 64 -7.19 8.39 3.09
CA HIS A 64 -7.92 9.51 2.49
C HIS A 64 -7.76 10.78 3.33
N ARG A 65 -7.61 11.95 2.68
CA ARG A 65 -7.37 13.23 3.37
C ARG A 65 -8.46 13.62 4.38
N GLN A 66 -9.71 13.22 4.11
CA GLN A 66 -10.85 13.55 4.97
C GLN A 66 -11.02 12.58 6.15
N LEU A 67 -10.24 11.49 6.23
CA LEU A 67 -10.40 10.44 7.25
C LEU A 67 -10.22 10.97 8.68
N TYR A 68 -9.21 11.80 8.90
CA TYR A 68 -8.85 12.34 10.22
C TYR A 68 -9.17 13.83 10.39
N LYS A 69 -9.98 14.42 9.49
CA LYS A 69 -10.26 15.86 9.44
C LYS A 69 -10.76 16.44 10.78
N ASN A 70 -11.57 15.67 11.51
CA ASN A 70 -12.21 16.10 12.76
C ASN A 70 -11.41 15.70 14.00
N ASN A 71 -10.65 14.61 13.93
CA ASN A 71 -9.90 14.06 15.05
C ASN A 71 -8.76 13.18 14.53
N LEU A 72 -7.52 13.62 14.72
CA LEU A 72 -6.33 12.84 14.42
C LEU A 72 -5.93 12.04 15.67
N PRO A 73 -6.00 10.69 15.64
CA PRO A 73 -5.64 9.88 16.80
C PRO A 73 -4.17 10.06 17.20
N LYS A 74 -3.86 9.89 18.49
CA LYS A 74 -2.51 10.14 19.05
C LYS A 74 -1.40 9.44 18.27
N GLU A 75 -1.58 8.16 17.94
CA GLU A 75 -0.59 7.37 17.19
C GLU A 75 -0.26 8.00 15.84
N MET A 76 -1.28 8.56 15.16
CA MET A 76 -1.10 9.29 13.91
C MET A 76 -0.54 10.69 14.10
N GLN A 77 -0.83 11.39 15.19
CA GLN A 77 -0.19 12.68 15.51
C GLN A 77 1.33 12.50 15.65
N ASP A 78 1.75 11.45 16.37
CA ASP A 78 3.16 11.13 16.56
C ASP A 78 3.83 10.74 15.23
N ALA A 79 3.19 9.88 14.43
CA ALA A 79 3.70 9.47 13.12
C ALA A 79 3.78 10.64 12.13
N PHE A 80 2.78 11.53 12.11
CA PHE A 80 2.76 12.75 11.28
C PHE A 80 3.91 13.69 11.66
N THR A 81 4.16 13.87 12.96
CA THR A 81 5.28 14.66 13.47
C THR A 81 6.61 14.04 13.04
N CYS A 82 6.73 12.72 13.13
CA CYS A 82 7.93 12.01 12.69
C CYS A 82 8.16 12.14 11.17
N CYS A 83 7.10 12.09 10.35
CA CYS A 83 7.21 12.37 8.92
C CYS A 83 7.74 13.79 8.65
N SER A 84 7.25 14.77 9.42
CA SER A 84 7.71 16.18 9.31
C SER A 84 9.19 16.32 9.66
N LEU A 85 9.66 15.61 10.68
CA LEU A 85 11.08 15.57 11.02
C LEU A 85 11.90 14.85 9.94
N TYR A 86 11.39 13.71 9.44
CA TYR A 86 12.07 12.89 8.44
C TYR A 86 12.38 13.65 7.16
N ILE A 87 11.45 14.47 6.66
CA ILE A 87 11.68 15.28 5.45
C ILE A 87 12.73 16.39 5.65
N THR A 88 13.09 16.72 6.89
CA THR A 88 14.15 17.69 7.23
C THR A 88 15.48 17.03 7.61
N LYS A 89 15.55 15.70 7.50
CA LYS A 89 16.74 14.92 7.87
C LYS A 89 17.94 15.31 7.02
N ASN A 90 19.09 15.41 7.66
CA ASN A 90 20.41 15.58 7.07
C ASN A 90 21.44 14.77 7.86
N GLU A 91 22.69 14.73 7.38
CA GLU A 91 23.77 13.95 8.01
C GLU A 91 24.04 14.35 9.47
N ILE A 92 23.74 15.60 9.85
CA ILE A 92 24.01 16.14 11.19
C ILE A 92 22.92 15.71 12.17
N ASN A 93 21.64 15.82 11.79
CA ASN A 93 20.52 15.55 12.68
C ASN A 93 20.02 14.09 12.66
N ALA A 94 20.46 13.27 11.68
CA ALA A 94 20.01 11.89 11.53
C ALA A 94 20.08 11.05 12.81
N PRO A 95 21.18 11.03 13.59
CA PRO A 95 21.24 10.21 14.81
C PRO A 95 20.17 10.59 15.85
N VAL A 96 19.88 11.89 15.98
CA VAL A 96 18.88 12.40 16.92
C VAL A 96 17.47 12.01 16.44
N LEU A 97 17.18 12.19 15.16
CA LEU A 97 15.88 11.85 14.58
C LEU A 97 15.60 10.35 14.69
N MET A 98 16.60 9.51 14.45
CA MET A 98 16.46 8.06 14.58
C MET A 98 16.16 7.63 16.02
N SER A 99 16.80 8.24 17.01
CA SER A 99 16.48 8.00 18.42
C SER A 99 15.05 8.42 18.78
N ILE A 100 14.56 9.53 18.21
CA ILE A 100 13.16 9.96 18.38
C ILE A 100 12.21 8.91 17.77
N PHE A 101 12.50 8.43 16.56
CA PHE A 101 11.68 7.41 15.91
C PHE A 101 11.69 6.09 16.68
N ASP A 102 12.84 5.63 17.18
CA ASP A 102 12.94 4.45 18.06
C ASP A 102 12.04 4.61 19.29
N SER A 103 12.10 5.76 19.96
CA SER A 103 11.25 6.05 21.12
C SER A 103 9.77 5.98 20.76
N ARG A 104 9.35 6.61 19.66
CA ARG A 104 7.92 6.65 19.27
C ARG A 104 7.40 5.31 18.78
N ILE A 105 8.24 4.52 18.09
CA ILE A 105 7.90 3.15 17.72
C ILE A 105 7.73 2.29 18.98
N ASN A 106 8.64 2.39 19.95
CA ASN A 106 8.54 1.64 21.20
C ASN A 106 7.30 2.03 22.02
N ASP A 107 6.98 3.33 22.08
CA ASP A 107 5.75 3.83 22.71
C ASP A 107 4.51 3.24 22.04
N LEU A 108 4.48 3.20 20.70
CA LEU A 108 3.39 2.62 19.91
C LEU A 108 3.26 1.11 20.15
N LEU A 109 4.36 0.36 20.06
CA LEU A 109 4.35 -1.09 20.25
C LEU A 109 3.96 -1.49 21.68
N SER A 110 4.27 -0.66 22.67
CA SER A 110 3.94 -0.90 24.09
C SER A 110 2.54 -0.40 24.48
N SER A 111 1.88 0.38 23.62
CA SER A 111 0.55 0.91 23.90
C SER A 111 -0.53 -0.19 23.85
N PRO A 112 -1.61 -0.07 24.65
CA PRO A 112 -2.69 -1.04 24.65
C PRO A 112 -3.35 -1.14 23.26
N PRO A 113 -3.95 -2.30 22.94
CA PRO A 113 -4.62 -2.48 21.66
C PRO A 113 -5.76 -1.46 21.51
N PRO A 114 -5.91 -0.84 20.32
CA PRO A 114 -7.02 0.05 20.01
C PRO A 114 -8.39 -0.59 20.25
N THR A 115 -9.36 0.21 20.68
CA THR A 115 -10.70 -0.28 21.01
C THR A 115 -11.72 -0.06 19.91
N THR A 116 -11.48 0.92 19.03
CA THR A 116 -12.37 1.24 17.91
C THR A 116 -11.70 0.90 16.57
N PRO A 117 -12.49 0.60 15.51
CA PRO A 117 -11.94 0.35 14.18
C PRO A 117 -11.15 1.53 13.60
N LEU A 118 -11.54 2.77 13.92
CA LEU A 118 -10.84 3.98 13.46
C LEU A 118 -9.48 4.13 14.14
N GLU A 119 -9.40 3.89 15.45
CA GLU A 119 -8.13 3.88 16.18
C GLU A 119 -7.22 2.75 15.68
N LEU A 120 -7.79 1.57 15.40
CA LEU A 120 -7.03 0.46 14.85
C LEU A 120 -6.47 0.78 13.45
N LEU A 121 -7.27 1.42 12.60
CA LEU A 121 -6.81 1.90 11.30
C LEU A 121 -5.69 2.93 11.45
N ALA A 122 -5.81 3.85 12.41
CA ALA A 122 -4.77 4.85 12.72
C ALA A 122 -3.47 4.21 13.19
N ARG A 123 -3.56 3.14 14.01
CA ARG A 123 -2.40 2.33 14.40
C ARG A 123 -1.69 1.75 13.19
N ILE A 124 -2.45 1.13 12.28
CA ILE A 124 -1.90 0.52 11.07
C ILE A 124 -1.24 1.57 10.19
N HIS A 125 -1.88 2.73 9.98
CA HIS A 125 -1.29 3.84 9.24
C HIS A 125 0.03 4.32 9.88
N ALA A 126 0.07 4.49 11.20
CA ALA A 126 1.30 4.89 11.91
C ALA A 126 2.42 3.85 11.73
N LEU A 127 2.10 2.56 11.89
CA LEU A 127 3.05 1.47 11.68
C LEU A 127 3.62 1.45 10.25
N ILE A 128 2.77 1.65 9.23
CA ILE A 128 3.21 1.74 7.83
C ILE A 128 4.15 2.93 7.62
N LEU A 129 3.83 4.11 8.17
CA LEU A 129 4.68 5.30 8.05
C LEU A 129 6.06 5.07 8.69
N TYR A 130 6.09 4.49 9.89
CA TYR A 130 7.36 4.12 10.55
C TYR A 130 8.15 3.08 9.74
N LEU A 131 7.46 2.08 9.19
CA LEU A 131 8.09 1.07 8.34
C LEU A 131 8.71 1.71 7.09
N ILE A 132 7.99 2.59 6.39
CA ILE A 132 8.50 3.31 5.21
C ILE A 132 9.74 4.12 5.57
N MET A 133 9.68 4.93 6.63
CA MET A 133 10.84 5.74 7.06
C MET A 133 12.06 4.86 7.37
N ARG A 134 11.86 3.70 8.03
CA ARG A 134 12.92 2.73 8.33
C ARG A 134 13.52 2.08 7.09
N LEU A 135 12.66 1.61 6.18
CA LEU A 135 13.09 0.89 4.97
C LEU A 135 14.00 1.74 4.09
N PHE A 136 13.79 3.06 4.07
CA PHE A 136 14.57 3.97 3.24
C PHE A 136 15.66 4.75 3.99
N ASP A 137 15.87 4.50 5.29
CA ASP A 137 16.89 5.22 6.07
C ASP A 137 18.32 4.72 5.86
N GLY A 138 18.52 3.62 5.15
CA GLY A 138 19.85 3.13 4.72
C GLY A 138 20.71 2.49 5.83
N ASP A 139 20.32 2.59 7.10
CA ASP A 139 21.05 1.97 8.20
C ASP A 139 20.58 0.52 8.43
N THR A 140 21.25 -0.41 7.74
CA THR A 140 21.03 -1.87 7.78
C THR A 140 21.21 -2.50 9.17
N ARG A 141 21.65 -1.72 10.17
CA ARG A 141 21.87 -2.17 11.56
C ARG A 141 20.59 -2.26 12.40
N SER A 142 19.41 -1.97 11.84
CA SER A 142 18.12 -1.93 12.56
C SER A 142 17.14 -3.07 12.20
N GLN A 143 17.66 -4.21 11.73
CA GLN A 143 16.88 -5.40 11.35
C GLN A 143 15.85 -5.91 12.39
N PRO A 144 16.11 -5.86 13.73
CA PRO A 144 15.12 -6.28 14.72
C PRO A 144 13.89 -5.36 14.78
N SER A 145 14.08 -4.04 14.58
CA SER A 145 13.00 -3.05 14.69
C SER A 145 11.98 -3.16 13.55
N SER A 146 12.45 -3.47 12.33
CA SER A 146 11.57 -3.65 11.17
C SER A 146 10.72 -4.91 11.31
N GLN A 147 11.29 -6.01 11.82
CA GLN A 147 10.54 -7.24 12.06
C GLN A 147 9.41 -7.02 13.07
N CYS A 148 9.66 -6.33 14.19
CA CYS A 148 8.61 -6.01 15.16
C CYS A 148 7.47 -5.16 14.55
N LEU A 149 7.79 -4.27 13.61
CA LEU A 149 6.77 -3.51 12.87
C LEU A 149 5.93 -4.43 11.96
N PHE A 150 6.56 -5.36 11.24
CA PHE A 150 5.83 -6.35 10.44
C PHE A 150 4.92 -7.22 11.30
N ASP A 151 5.42 -7.75 12.42
CA ASP A 151 4.62 -8.57 13.34
C ASP A 151 3.42 -7.79 13.89
N ALA A 152 3.63 -6.52 14.28
CA ALA A 152 2.56 -5.66 14.75
C ALA A 152 1.54 -5.32 13.67
N LEU A 153 1.98 -5.15 12.41
CA LEU A 153 1.11 -4.94 11.25
C LEU A 153 0.22 -6.15 11.00
N GLU A 154 0.79 -7.35 10.99
CA GLU A 154 0.03 -8.60 10.80
C GLU A 154 -1.07 -8.75 11.86
N ILE A 155 -0.74 -8.56 13.14
CA ILE A 155 -1.71 -8.64 14.25
C ILE A 155 -2.81 -7.57 14.10
N SER A 156 -2.42 -6.34 13.77
CA SER A 156 -3.37 -5.22 13.64
C SER A 156 -4.31 -5.40 12.45
N VAL A 157 -3.80 -5.93 11.33
CA VAL A 157 -4.62 -6.25 10.16
C VAL A 157 -5.63 -7.35 10.48
N GLN A 158 -5.21 -8.44 11.13
CA GLN A 158 -6.15 -9.50 11.52
C GLN A 158 -7.29 -8.95 12.39
N SER A 159 -6.99 -7.97 13.24
CA SER A 159 -7.97 -7.35 14.13
C SER A 159 -8.97 -6.43 13.38
N ILE A 160 -8.56 -5.77 12.28
CA ILE A 160 -9.43 -4.82 11.56
C ILE A 160 -10.33 -5.51 10.52
N LEU A 161 -9.95 -6.69 10.02
CA LEU A 161 -10.67 -7.39 8.95
C LEU A 161 -12.18 -7.55 9.24
N GLY A 162 -12.55 -7.84 10.49
CA GLY A 162 -13.96 -7.98 10.89
C GLY A 162 -14.79 -6.69 10.83
N SER A 163 -14.14 -5.52 10.66
CA SER A 163 -14.80 -4.20 10.52
C SER A 163 -14.87 -3.71 9.08
N ILE A 164 -14.33 -4.48 8.13
CA ILE A 164 -14.23 -4.09 6.72
C ILE A 164 -15.29 -4.84 5.91
N TYR A 165 -16.10 -4.08 5.17
CA TYR A 165 -16.97 -4.63 4.14
C TYR A 165 -16.19 -4.77 2.82
N LEU A 166 -16.29 -5.94 2.18
CA LEU A 166 -15.68 -6.23 0.90
C LEU A 166 -16.74 -6.19 -0.21
N PRO A 167 -16.72 -5.19 -1.10
CA PRO A 167 -17.66 -5.13 -2.23
C PRO A 167 -17.34 -6.23 -3.26
N HIS A 168 -18.37 -6.83 -3.85
CA HIS A 168 -18.20 -7.82 -4.90
C HIS A 168 -18.72 -7.30 -6.26
N PRO A 169 -18.03 -7.55 -7.40
CA PRO A 169 -18.46 -7.04 -8.72
C PRO A 169 -19.87 -7.47 -9.17
N SER A 170 -20.39 -8.58 -8.62
CA SER A 170 -21.75 -9.06 -8.89
C SER A 170 -22.84 -8.38 -8.05
N GLU A 171 -22.47 -7.59 -7.04
CA GLU A 171 -23.45 -6.90 -6.21
C GLU A 171 -24.03 -5.70 -6.97
N PRO A 172 -25.34 -5.41 -6.81
CA PRO A 172 -25.92 -4.23 -7.42
C PRO A 172 -25.30 -2.97 -6.81
N LEU A 173 -25.14 -1.95 -7.64
CA LEU A 173 -24.63 -0.66 -7.18
C LEU A 173 -25.55 -0.10 -6.08
N GLU A 174 -24.95 0.29 -4.96
CA GLU A 174 -25.67 0.94 -3.87
C GLU A 174 -26.17 2.32 -4.31
N LEU A 175 -27.47 2.55 -4.13
CA LEU A 175 -28.10 3.83 -4.46
C LEU A 175 -27.78 4.86 -3.37
N LEU A 176 -27.42 6.07 -3.79
CA LEU A 176 -27.22 7.16 -2.84
C LEU A 176 -28.52 7.49 -2.10
N PRO A 177 -28.42 7.85 -0.81
CA PRO A 177 -29.55 8.39 -0.07
C PRO A 177 -30.11 9.68 -0.69
N LEU A 178 -31.39 9.95 -0.45
CA LEU A 178 -32.09 11.10 -1.03
C LEU A 178 -31.73 12.45 -0.38
N SER A 179 -31.30 12.45 0.89
CA SER A 179 -30.97 13.68 1.63
C SER A 179 -29.47 13.90 1.72
N MET A 180 -29.05 15.16 1.71
CA MET A 180 -27.62 15.51 1.82
C MET A 180 -26.99 15.05 3.13
N ASP A 181 -27.72 15.10 4.25
CA ASP A 181 -27.22 14.61 5.55
C ASP A 181 -26.92 13.10 5.49
N SER A 182 -27.77 12.32 4.83
CA SER A 182 -27.55 10.89 4.66
C SER A 182 -26.40 10.61 3.68
N VAL A 183 -26.24 11.40 2.63
CA VAL A 183 -25.09 11.33 1.71
C VAL A 183 -23.79 11.65 2.43
N MET A 184 -23.76 12.64 3.32
CA MET A 184 -22.59 12.96 4.15
C MET A 184 -22.19 11.78 5.03
N ASN A 185 -23.14 11.15 5.71
CA ASN A 185 -22.89 9.97 6.54
C ASN A 185 -22.42 8.76 5.70
N PHE A 186 -23.03 8.56 4.52
CA PHE A 186 -22.61 7.53 3.57
C PHE A 186 -21.16 7.74 3.13
N TRP A 187 -20.80 8.98 2.78
CA TRP A 187 -19.46 9.32 2.35
C TRP A 187 -18.42 9.19 3.47
N ASP A 188 -18.73 9.63 4.69
CA ASP A 188 -17.83 9.45 5.84
C ASP A 188 -17.59 7.95 6.14
N SER A 189 -18.63 7.11 6.03
CA SER A 189 -18.50 5.65 6.13
C SER A 189 -17.66 5.07 4.99
N TRP A 190 -17.92 5.52 3.76
CA TRP A 190 -17.17 5.09 2.57
C TRP A 190 -15.68 5.45 2.69
N ILE A 191 -15.34 6.66 3.16
CA ILE A 191 -13.96 7.11 3.38
C ILE A 191 -13.24 6.16 4.35
N PHE A 192 -13.87 5.83 5.47
CA PHE A 192 -13.30 4.89 6.45
C PHE A 192 -13.09 3.52 5.81
N GLN A 193 -14.13 2.97 5.19
CA GLN A 193 -14.14 1.64 4.61
C GLN A 193 -13.11 1.51 3.47
N GLU A 194 -13.03 2.49 2.58
CA GLU A 194 -12.11 2.48 1.45
C GLU A 194 -10.67 2.69 1.90
N SER A 195 -10.42 3.58 2.86
CA SER A 195 -9.08 3.71 3.46
C SER A 195 -8.66 2.40 4.13
N ALA A 196 -9.55 1.73 4.85
CA ALA A 196 -9.26 0.45 5.49
C ALA A 196 -8.91 -0.64 4.45
N ARG A 197 -9.71 -0.79 3.38
CA ARG A 197 -9.46 -1.75 2.29
C ARG A 197 -8.09 -1.52 1.63
N ARG A 198 -7.81 -0.28 1.23
CA ARG A 198 -6.54 0.09 0.59
C ARG A 198 -5.35 -0.11 1.52
N THR A 199 -5.51 0.19 2.81
CA THR A 199 -4.48 -0.02 3.83
C THR A 199 -4.18 -1.49 4.05
N VAL A 200 -5.20 -2.34 4.18
CA VAL A 200 -5.01 -3.79 4.31
C VAL A 200 -4.26 -4.34 3.09
N MET A 201 -4.71 -3.99 1.88
CA MET A 201 -4.02 -4.36 0.63
C MET A 201 -2.55 -3.88 0.63
N MET A 202 -2.29 -2.67 1.10
CA MET A 202 -0.93 -2.13 1.19
C MET A 202 -0.05 -2.90 2.20
N VAL A 203 -0.60 -3.33 3.34
CA VAL A 203 0.12 -4.16 4.30
C VAL A 203 0.49 -5.52 3.68
N PHE A 204 -0.46 -6.18 3.00
CA PHE A 204 -0.17 -7.44 2.29
C PHE A 204 0.87 -7.26 1.20
N TYR A 205 0.84 -6.13 0.49
CA TYR A 205 1.86 -5.76 -0.48
C TYR A 205 3.25 -5.65 0.17
N PHE A 206 3.38 -4.95 1.30
CA PHE A 206 4.64 -4.86 2.06
C PHE A 206 5.14 -6.22 2.55
N ILE A 207 4.28 -7.02 3.16
CA ILE A 207 4.62 -8.37 3.65
C ILE A 207 5.08 -9.26 2.49
N SER A 208 4.40 -9.18 1.34
CA SER A 208 4.76 -9.96 0.16
C SER A 208 6.14 -9.61 -0.38
N ILE A 209 6.46 -8.30 -0.47
CA ILE A 209 7.80 -7.85 -0.87
C ILE A 209 8.84 -8.29 0.16
N HIS A 210 8.56 -8.13 1.45
CA HIS A 210 9.47 -8.52 2.52
C HIS A 210 9.80 -10.01 2.47
N ASN A 211 8.78 -10.87 2.34
CA ASN A 211 8.96 -12.32 2.21
C ASN A 211 9.73 -12.69 0.94
N PHE A 212 9.44 -12.01 -0.18
CA PHE A 212 10.16 -12.19 -1.44
C PHE A 212 11.65 -11.86 -1.30
N VAL A 213 11.99 -10.72 -0.69
CA VAL A 213 13.38 -10.29 -0.46
C VAL A 213 14.11 -11.25 0.48
N GLN A 214 13.42 -11.81 1.47
CA GLN A 214 14.01 -12.78 2.41
C GLN A 214 14.11 -14.21 1.84
N GLY A 215 13.70 -14.45 0.59
CA GLY A 215 13.70 -15.78 -0.02
C GLY A 215 12.78 -16.78 0.67
N ARG A 216 11.82 -16.30 1.47
CA ARG A 216 10.84 -17.17 2.13
C ARG A 216 9.87 -17.70 1.07
N PRO A 217 9.55 -19.01 1.08
CA PRO A 217 8.62 -19.57 0.11
C PRO A 217 7.27 -18.87 0.27
N HIS A 218 6.76 -18.33 -0.85
CA HIS A 218 5.40 -17.78 -0.85
C HIS A 218 4.43 -18.95 -0.64
N PRO A 219 3.49 -18.88 0.33
CA PRO A 219 2.36 -19.80 0.32
C PRO A 219 1.71 -19.65 -1.06
N ILE A 220 1.51 -20.76 -1.77
CA ILE A 220 0.97 -20.89 -3.14
C ILE A 220 0.47 -19.56 -3.72
N CYS A 221 1.23 -18.98 -4.67
CA CYS A 221 0.80 -17.80 -5.43
C CYS A 221 -0.44 -18.14 -6.26
N ASP A 222 -1.63 -18.07 -5.66
CA ASP A 222 -2.93 -18.15 -6.35
C ASP A 222 -3.32 -16.82 -7.01
N GLY A 223 -2.47 -15.80 -6.90
CA GLY A 223 -2.70 -14.44 -7.37
C GLY A 223 -3.51 -13.57 -6.41
N ARG A 224 -3.92 -14.09 -5.24
CA ARG A 224 -4.83 -13.44 -4.29
C ARG A 224 -4.16 -12.82 -3.06
N LEU A 225 -2.83 -12.73 -3.02
CA LEU A 225 -2.07 -12.21 -1.86
C LEU A 225 -2.44 -12.87 -0.51
N GLY A 226 -3.06 -14.05 -0.53
CA GLY A 226 -3.42 -14.83 0.67
C GLY A 226 -4.72 -14.45 1.39
N LEU A 227 -5.50 -13.46 0.92
CA LEU A 227 -6.81 -13.10 1.48
C LEU A 227 -7.79 -12.61 0.41
N GLU A 228 -9.10 -12.67 0.71
CA GLU A 228 -10.09 -11.96 -0.10
C GLU A 228 -9.92 -10.45 0.09
N LEU A 229 -9.64 -9.74 -1.01
CA LEU A 229 -9.39 -8.30 -1.01
C LEU A 229 -10.21 -7.66 -2.11
N ALA A 230 -10.83 -6.52 -1.81
CA ALA A 230 -11.56 -5.72 -2.77
C ALA A 230 -11.33 -4.25 -2.47
N TRP A 231 -11.44 -3.38 -3.47
CA TRP A 231 -11.51 -1.92 -3.28
C TRP A 231 -12.13 -1.24 -4.50
N TYR A 232 -12.57 0.00 -4.33
CA TYR A 232 -13.08 0.83 -5.43
C TYR A 232 -11.91 1.53 -6.14
N GLN A 233 -11.69 1.17 -7.39
CA GLN A 233 -10.75 1.85 -8.26
C GLN A 233 -11.45 3.01 -8.98
N SER A 234 -11.47 4.17 -8.34
CA SER A 234 -11.96 5.41 -8.93
C SER A 234 -11.23 6.61 -8.36
N ALA A 235 -10.44 7.27 -9.18
CA ALA A 235 -9.80 8.52 -8.80
C ALA A 235 -10.83 9.62 -8.52
N HIS A 236 -11.99 9.59 -9.18
CA HIS A 236 -13.06 10.55 -8.95
C HIS A 236 -13.66 10.41 -7.55
N LEU A 237 -13.94 9.18 -7.11
CA LEU A 237 -14.43 8.94 -5.75
C LEU A 237 -13.36 9.22 -4.69
N TRP A 238 -12.13 8.75 -4.91
CA TRP A 238 -11.04 8.93 -3.95
C TRP A 238 -10.60 10.38 -3.79
N ASN A 239 -10.73 11.21 -4.82
CA ASN A 239 -10.32 12.62 -4.76
C ASN A 239 -11.49 13.58 -4.47
N ALA A 240 -12.71 13.08 -4.22
CA ALA A 240 -13.84 13.94 -3.85
C ALA A 240 -13.51 14.78 -2.61
N GLN A 241 -13.84 16.08 -2.64
CA GLN A 241 -13.53 17.03 -1.56
C GLN A 241 -14.73 17.37 -0.69
N SER A 242 -15.92 17.03 -1.15
CA SER A 242 -17.17 17.22 -0.44
C SER A 242 -18.10 16.04 -0.70
N ALA A 243 -19.10 15.88 0.18
CA ALA A 243 -20.15 14.88 0.00
C ALA A 243 -20.92 15.11 -1.32
N PHE A 244 -21.01 16.37 -1.76
CA PHE A 244 -21.59 16.73 -3.04
C PHE A 244 -20.74 16.23 -4.22
N ASP A 245 -19.44 16.51 -4.23
CA ASP A 245 -18.54 16.04 -5.29
C ASP A 245 -18.50 14.51 -5.35
N PHE A 246 -18.54 13.86 -4.19
CA PHE A 246 -18.66 12.41 -4.08
C PHE A 246 -19.97 11.91 -4.71
N ALA A 247 -21.10 12.55 -4.40
CA ALA A 247 -22.40 12.15 -4.95
C ALA A 247 -22.48 12.31 -6.48
N VAL A 248 -21.90 13.40 -7.00
CA VAL A 248 -21.77 13.61 -8.45
C VAL A 248 -20.91 12.51 -9.06
N ALA A 249 -19.72 12.26 -8.49
CA ALA A 249 -18.80 11.24 -8.99
C ALA A 249 -19.40 9.83 -8.94
N TRP A 250 -20.16 9.50 -7.89
CA TRP A 250 -20.87 8.23 -7.72
C TRP A 250 -22.02 8.06 -8.72
N THR A 251 -22.65 9.14 -9.15
CA THR A 251 -23.76 9.04 -10.11
C THR A 251 -23.27 9.00 -11.55
N GLU A 252 -22.19 9.74 -11.86
CA GLU A 252 -21.76 9.98 -13.24
C GLU A 252 -20.66 9.02 -13.74
N ASN A 253 -19.92 8.37 -12.85
CA ASN A 253 -18.78 7.53 -13.22
C ASN A 253 -19.02 6.03 -13.01
N LEU A 254 -18.17 5.23 -13.65
CA LEU A 254 -18.17 3.78 -13.47
C LEU A 254 -17.49 3.40 -12.14
N HIS A 255 -18.06 2.40 -11.48
CA HIS A 255 -17.54 1.85 -10.23
C HIS A 255 -16.75 0.59 -10.50
N PHE A 256 -15.46 0.74 -10.77
CA PHE A 256 -14.58 -0.42 -10.92
C PHE A 256 -14.25 -1.01 -9.55
N ILE A 257 -14.65 -2.26 -9.33
CA ILE A 257 -14.25 -3.03 -8.15
C ILE A 257 -13.12 -3.95 -8.58
N VAL A 258 -11.93 -3.74 -8.02
CA VAL A 258 -10.82 -4.69 -8.19
C VAL A 258 -10.95 -5.74 -7.11
N TYR A 259 -11.29 -6.96 -7.50
CA TYR A 259 -11.48 -8.10 -6.59
C TYR A 259 -10.28 -9.05 -6.71
N ASN A 260 -9.67 -9.42 -5.59
CA ASN A 260 -8.51 -10.30 -5.50
C ASN A 260 -7.37 -9.93 -6.45
N ALA A 261 -7.07 -8.63 -6.54
CA ALA A 261 -6.07 -8.07 -7.45
C ALA A 261 -6.28 -8.46 -8.93
N ASP A 262 -7.51 -8.79 -9.33
CA ASP A 262 -7.89 -8.97 -10.73
C ASP A 262 -8.23 -7.63 -11.37
N PHE A 263 -7.34 -7.18 -12.26
CA PHE A 263 -7.46 -5.92 -12.98
C PHE A 263 -8.12 -6.10 -14.36
N SER A 264 -8.56 -7.30 -14.73
CA SER A 264 -9.00 -7.58 -16.12
C SER A 264 -10.15 -6.67 -16.55
N GLY A 265 -11.19 -6.53 -15.72
CA GLY A 265 -12.32 -5.62 -16.00
C GLY A 265 -11.90 -4.15 -16.03
N LEU A 266 -11.05 -3.73 -15.07
CA LEU A 266 -10.52 -2.37 -15.05
C LEU A 266 -9.71 -2.05 -16.32
N LEU A 267 -8.79 -2.93 -16.71
CA LEU A 267 -7.92 -2.72 -17.87
C LEU A 267 -8.67 -2.76 -19.20
N GLN A 268 -9.87 -3.33 -19.23
CA GLN A 268 -10.71 -3.35 -20.41
C GLN A 268 -11.40 -1.99 -20.60
N ASP A 269 -12.13 -1.52 -19.58
CA ASP A 269 -13.12 -0.46 -19.74
C ASP A 269 -12.72 0.89 -19.11
N ALA A 270 -11.75 0.92 -18.20
CA ALA A 270 -11.35 2.14 -17.52
C ALA A 270 -10.59 3.11 -18.42
N LYS A 271 -10.77 4.40 -18.14
CA LYS A 271 -9.96 5.49 -18.68
C LYS A 271 -8.74 5.75 -17.78
N PRO A 272 -7.69 6.39 -18.30
CA PRO A 272 -6.53 6.78 -17.51
C PRO A 272 -6.87 7.59 -16.24
N ASP A 273 -7.87 8.45 -16.35
CA ASP A 273 -8.31 9.32 -15.25
C ASP A 273 -9.12 8.58 -14.17
N ASP A 274 -9.60 7.36 -14.43
CA ASP A 274 -10.23 6.51 -13.41
C ASP A 274 -9.20 5.89 -12.45
N VAL A 275 -7.93 5.82 -12.88
CA VAL A 275 -6.85 5.12 -12.16
C VAL A 275 -6.01 6.12 -11.34
N ASP A 276 -6.26 6.12 -10.04
CA ASP A 276 -5.50 6.90 -9.06
C ASP A 276 -4.10 6.32 -8.80
N LEU A 277 -3.33 7.02 -7.95
CA LEU A 277 -1.95 6.64 -7.63
C LEU A 277 -1.84 5.23 -7.01
N PHE A 278 -2.82 4.83 -6.19
CA PHE A 278 -2.86 3.50 -5.60
C PHE A 278 -3.01 2.42 -6.66
N GLY A 279 -3.97 2.59 -7.58
CA GLY A 279 -4.15 1.72 -8.74
C GLY A 279 -2.91 1.64 -9.62
N ARG A 280 -2.28 2.78 -9.92
CA ARG A 280 -1.02 2.84 -10.71
C ARG A 280 0.09 2.01 -10.06
N MET A 281 0.29 2.12 -8.75
CA MET A 281 1.32 1.33 -8.04
C MET A 281 1.11 -0.17 -8.25
N LEU A 282 -0.12 -0.65 -8.10
CA LEU A 282 -0.44 -2.08 -8.19
C LEU A 282 -0.43 -2.60 -9.64
N ILE A 283 -0.93 -1.82 -10.60
CA ILE A 283 -0.91 -2.19 -12.03
C ILE A 283 0.52 -2.27 -12.54
N VAL A 284 1.38 -1.30 -12.21
CA VAL A 284 2.80 -1.33 -12.60
C VAL A 284 3.52 -2.53 -11.99
N THR A 285 3.23 -2.86 -10.73
CA THR A 285 3.76 -4.06 -10.08
C THR A 285 3.35 -5.33 -10.83
N LYS A 286 2.08 -5.43 -11.23
CA LYS A 286 1.52 -6.63 -11.88
C LYS A 286 1.98 -6.77 -13.33
N LEU A 287 1.81 -5.73 -14.13
CA LEU A 287 2.03 -5.77 -15.58
C LEU A 287 3.48 -5.46 -15.97
N GLY A 288 4.13 -4.55 -15.23
CA GLY A 288 5.37 -3.90 -15.65
C GLY A 288 5.15 -2.44 -16.08
N ILE A 289 6.21 -1.65 -16.01
CA ILE A 289 6.17 -0.21 -16.27
C ILE A 289 5.86 0.10 -17.75
N ASP A 290 6.41 -0.69 -18.68
CA ASP A 290 6.31 -0.42 -20.11
C ASP A 290 4.91 -0.78 -20.63
N GLU A 291 4.37 -1.92 -20.20
CA GLU A 291 3.01 -2.37 -20.50
C GLU A 291 1.98 -1.39 -19.92
N THR A 292 2.22 -0.90 -18.70
CA THR A 292 1.34 0.10 -18.08
C THR A 292 1.39 1.42 -18.86
N LYS A 293 2.57 1.91 -19.23
CA LYS A 293 2.70 3.13 -20.06
C LYS A 293 1.99 2.97 -21.40
N ALA A 294 2.13 1.82 -22.06
CA ALA A 294 1.44 1.53 -23.30
C ALA A 294 -0.09 1.54 -23.12
N TRP A 295 -0.60 0.98 -22.02
CA TRP A 295 -2.03 0.99 -21.70
C TRP A 295 -2.57 2.41 -21.48
N PHE A 296 -1.85 3.25 -20.71
CA PHE A 296 -2.22 4.66 -20.49
C PHE A 296 -2.22 5.45 -21.80
N HIS A 297 -1.15 5.31 -22.60
CA HIS A 297 -1.01 6.01 -23.88
C HIS A 297 -2.10 5.62 -24.88
N ALA A 298 -2.42 4.33 -24.99
CA ALA A 298 -3.46 3.83 -25.90
C ALA A 298 -4.86 4.38 -25.57
N ARG A 299 -5.06 4.89 -24.36
CA ARG A 299 -6.33 5.50 -23.89
C ARG A 299 -6.24 7.01 -23.70
N GLY A 300 -5.21 7.66 -24.25
CA GLY A 300 -5.06 9.12 -24.26
C GLY A 300 -4.56 9.73 -22.96
N GLY A 301 -3.93 8.96 -22.07
CA GLY A 301 -3.36 9.44 -20.81
C GLY A 301 -1.87 9.15 -20.68
N SER A 302 -1.30 9.56 -19.55
CA SER A 302 0.10 9.31 -19.18
C SER A 302 0.19 8.76 -17.76
N LEU A 303 1.14 7.84 -17.57
CA LEU A 303 1.47 7.29 -16.26
C LEU A 303 2.19 8.32 -15.39
#